data_AF-A0A842RRB4-F1
#
_entry.id   AF-A0A842RRB4-F1
#
_cell.length_a   1.000
_cell.length_b   1.000
_cell.length_c   1.000
_cell.angle_alpha   90.00
_cell.angle_beta   90.00
_cell.angle_gamma   90.00
#
_symmetry.space_group_name_H-M   'P 1'
#
loop_
_entity.id
_entity.type
_entity.pdbx_description
1 polymer ?
#
loop_
_entity_poly.entity_id
_entity_poly.type
_entity_poly.pdbx_seq_one_letter_code
_entity_poly.pdbx_strand_id
1 'polypeptide(L)'
;MIFQGLFNILDLYFDETEQFYDNIDQYFRKNINNIGFSKKEIDSILKDLIFFTTNQFIELGFTREEIENKFSDPFLEITDNDKQRIESIREIYKSKVAPIVYELFLEKVVDYLADNHVAPLVLKLKSQGLMPFEMIMKLKELKNLLEKNPEKLENLRRYIHIREKIIGKFSSNKCQIEELEDIKDPQDKLQLVYMIYRIIDFFHLTRIFDFSHIKLYLKNNLDEWLTSVPLVTLKNPDLYFCGLYLATHLNVEINEEKVKEFLLELYGENIDEFEAPIIEATDQIYYLFKSLKLIDLHISDEKLRNLINADASYFEKQYLKNLETSQLVVILKIYNLFDNVGRLDKSKTIEILEEIEQRITPEGILQYRDGIISAEATYYVLFCFYMRGNLERLKEFDILDTIISRIYRNLEIIDFCRNTNYDLVSEIFYSCESLKLLNCIETKEMIYHLAKYLFPEEIVENGLLQKEINREKARFRHLKVNRTTGETVY
;
A
#
# COMPACT_ATOMS: atom_id res chain seq x y z
N MET A 1 6.58 1.94 3.95
CA MET A 1 5.25 1.33 4.17
C MET A 1 5.28 0.07 5.04
N ILE A 2 5.96 -1.03 4.66
CA ILE A 2 5.98 -2.29 5.45
C ILE A 2 6.44 -2.10 6.91
N PHE A 3 7.33 -1.15 7.17
CA PHE A 3 7.82 -0.89 8.52
C PHE A 3 6.92 0.03 9.36
N GLN A 4 5.91 0.70 8.79
CA GLN A 4 5.13 1.71 9.52
C GLN A 4 4.40 1.10 10.73
N GLY A 5 3.82 -0.09 10.58
CA GLY A 5 3.20 -0.79 11.69
C GLY A 5 4.19 -1.19 12.78
N LEU A 6 5.42 -1.58 12.40
CA LEU A 6 6.51 -1.87 13.33
C LEU A 6 6.95 -0.61 14.08
N PHE A 7 7.10 0.52 13.39
CA PHE A 7 7.44 1.80 14.01
C PHE A 7 6.40 2.22 15.03
N ASN A 8 5.11 2.09 14.70
CA ASN A 8 4.02 2.34 15.64
C ASN A 8 4.12 1.46 16.89
N ILE A 9 4.43 0.17 16.74
CA ILE A 9 4.64 -0.74 17.88
C ILE A 9 5.83 -0.28 18.73
N LEU A 10 6.96 0.07 18.11
CA LEU A 10 8.15 0.53 18.82
C LEU A 10 7.92 1.87 19.53
N ASP A 11 7.23 2.82 18.90
CA ASP A 11 6.86 4.11 19.49
C ASP A 11 5.92 3.95 20.70
N LEU A 12 5.03 2.95 20.67
CA LEU A 12 4.20 2.63 21.83
C LEU A 12 4.98 1.88 22.92
N TYR A 13 6.00 1.11 22.56
CA TYR A 13 6.78 0.30 23.50
C TYR A 13 7.85 1.13 24.25
N PHE A 14 8.58 1.99 23.54
CA PHE A 14 9.62 2.85 24.13
C PHE A 14 9.01 4.17 24.61
N ASP A 15 9.33 4.60 25.83
CA ASP A 15 8.78 5.85 26.38
C ASP A 15 9.68 7.05 25.99
N GLU A 16 10.90 6.77 25.52
CA GLU A 16 11.97 7.73 25.25
C GLU A 16 12.14 8.03 23.75
N THR A 17 11.14 7.69 22.93
CA THR A 17 11.17 7.89 21.46
C THR A 17 11.31 9.36 21.06
N GLU A 18 10.64 10.28 21.77
CA GLU A 18 10.83 11.72 21.52
C GLU A 18 12.28 12.17 21.75
N GLN A 19 12.92 11.69 22.82
CA GLN A 19 14.32 12.02 23.09
C GLN A 19 15.25 11.41 22.02
N PHE A 20 14.93 10.21 21.54
CA PHE A 20 15.63 9.59 20.43
C PHE A 20 15.57 10.44 19.15
N TYR A 21 14.38 10.92 18.77
CA TYR A 21 14.21 11.81 17.61
C TYR A 21 14.92 13.15 17.81
N ASP A 22 14.85 13.74 19.00
CA ASP A 22 15.52 15.01 19.30
C ASP A 22 17.06 14.89 19.23
N ASN A 23 17.63 13.76 19.68
CA ASN A 23 19.08 13.51 19.56
C ASN A 23 19.51 13.40 18.09
N ILE A 24 18.74 12.70 17.26
CA ILE A 24 18.96 12.62 15.81
C ILE A 24 18.89 14.01 15.19
N ASP A 25 17.85 14.78 15.50
CA ASP A 25 17.67 16.13 14.99
C ASP A 25 18.85 17.04 15.33
N GLN A 26 19.31 16.99 16.58
CA GLN A 26 20.46 17.78 17.02
C GLN A 26 21.72 17.43 16.23
N TYR A 27 21.95 16.14 15.94
CA TYR A 27 23.08 15.69 15.15
C TYR A 27 23.08 16.28 13.74
N PHE A 28 21.97 16.16 13.00
CA PHE A 28 21.89 16.65 11.62
C PHE A 28 21.80 18.18 11.54
N ARG A 29 21.03 18.83 12.42
CA ARG A 29 20.83 20.29 12.40
C ARG A 29 22.10 21.08 12.70
N LYS A 30 23.02 20.52 13.50
CA LYS A 30 24.30 21.17 13.82
C LYS A 30 25.10 21.51 12.56
N ASN A 31 24.91 20.74 11.50
CA ASN A 31 25.70 20.81 10.26
C ASN A 31 24.93 21.40 9.06
N ILE A 32 23.58 21.42 9.10
CA ILE A 32 22.73 21.93 8.02
C ILE A 32 22.76 23.46 7.86
N ASN A 33 23.03 24.22 8.93
CA ASN A 33 23.00 25.68 8.88
C ASN A 33 24.03 26.32 7.93
N ASN A 34 24.97 25.53 7.39
CA ASN A 34 25.99 25.99 6.44
C ASN A 34 25.49 26.07 4.99
N ILE A 35 24.29 25.54 4.70
CA ILE A 35 23.69 25.59 3.36
C ILE A 35 22.86 26.88 3.25
N GLY A 36 23.15 27.71 2.24
CA GLY A 36 22.42 28.95 1.99
C GLY A 36 20.96 28.72 1.60
N PHE A 37 20.06 29.63 1.98
CA PHE A 37 18.63 29.52 1.66
C PHE A 37 18.16 30.61 0.68
N SER A 38 17.41 30.19 -0.34
CA SER A 38 16.76 31.03 -1.34
C SER A 38 15.43 30.40 -1.74
N LYS A 39 14.32 31.11 -1.52
CA LYS A 39 12.96 30.61 -1.84
C LYS A 39 12.76 30.31 -3.34
N LYS A 40 13.57 30.91 -4.22
CA LYS A 40 13.52 30.66 -5.67
C LYS A 40 14.23 29.37 -6.08
N GLU A 41 15.02 28.76 -5.19
CA GLU A 41 15.90 27.61 -5.47
C GLU A 41 15.61 26.44 -4.53
N ILE A 42 14.38 26.33 -3.99
CA ILE A 42 13.98 25.30 -3.02
C ILE A 42 14.34 23.89 -3.50
N ASP A 43 14.08 23.57 -4.77
CA ASP A 43 14.40 22.24 -5.33
C ASP A 43 15.91 21.96 -5.36
N SER A 44 16.74 22.98 -5.60
CA SER A 44 18.20 22.85 -5.54
C SER A 44 18.67 22.66 -4.11
N ILE A 45 18.10 23.43 -3.17
CA ILE A 45 18.44 23.32 -1.74
C ILE A 45 18.06 21.95 -1.18
N LEU A 46 16.92 21.39 -1.62
CA LEU A 46 16.53 20.04 -1.25
C LEU A 46 17.56 19.00 -1.73
N LYS A 47 18.05 19.13 -2.97
CA LYS A 47 19.11 18.23 -3.50
C LYS A 47 20.39 18.33 -2.68
N ASP A 48 20.80 19.55 -2.31
CA ASP A 48 21.98 19.76 -1.47
C ASP A 48 21.80 19.17 -0.07
N LEU A 49 20.60 19.32 0.53
CA LEU A 49 20.24 18.70 1.80
C LEU A 49 20.27 17.18 1.73
N ILE A 50 19.71 16.59 0.66
CA ILE A 50 19.74 15.14 0.44
C ILE A 50 21.18 14.67 0.32
N PHE A 51 21.99 15.31 -0.52
CA PHE A 51 23.40 14.96 -0.70
C PHE A 51 24.18 15.04 0.62
N PHE A 52 24.00 16.12 1.38
CA PHE A 52 24.60 16.30 2.70
C PHE A 52 24.17 15.16 3.65
N THR A 53 22.87 14.90 3.75
CA THR A 53 22.30 13.90 4.66
C THR A 53 22.78 12.49 4.30
N THR A 54 22.87 12.16 3.01
CA THR A 54 23.44 10.90 2.52
C THR A 54 24.89 10.72 2.99
N ASN A 55 25.73 11.75 2.87
CA ASN A 55 27.12 11.64 3.32
C ASN A 55 27.21 11.44 4.85
N GLN A 56 26.36 12.11 5.63
CA GLN A 56 26.30 11.90 7.09
C GLN A 56 25.87 10.48 7.46
N PHE A 57 24.92 9.89 6.74
CA PHE A 57 24.54 8.49 6.94
C PHE A 57 25.68 7.51 6.61
N ILE A 58 26.41 7.75 5.52
CA ILE A 58 27.58 6.94 5.16
C ILE A 58 28.66 7.05 6.25
N GLU A 59 28.90 8.25 6.78
CA GLU A 59 29.80 8.46 7.93
C GLU A 59 29.35 7.71 9.18
N LEU A 60 28.04 7.56 9.40
CA LEU A 60 27.48 6.75 10.47
C LEU A 60 27.59 5.24 10.21
N GLY A 61 27.75 4.82 8.96
CA GLY A 61 27.97 3.41 8.56
C GLY A 61 26.78 2.77 7.86
N PHE A 62 25.81 3.55 7.37
CA PHE A 62 24.76 3.08 6.48
C PHE A 62 25.31 2.88 5.06
N THR A 63 24.67 2.02 4.26
CA THR A 63 25.09 1.85 2.87
C THR A 63 24.52 2.97 2.01
N ARG A 64 25.24 3.39 0.97
CA ARG A 64 24.78 4.44 0.06
C ARG A 64 23.47 4.05 -0.65
N GLU A 65 23.37 2.79 -1.08
CA GLU A 65 22.21 2.25 -1.78
C GLU A 65 20.93 2.33 -0.92
N GLU A 66 21.01 1.93 0.35
CA GLU A 66 19.87 2.04 1.29
C GLU A 66 19.32 3.47 1.36
N ILE A 67 20.22 4.45 1.42
CA ILE A 67 19.87 5.87 1.57
C ILE A 67 19.34 6.45 0.26
N GLU A 68 19.99 6.16 -0.87
CA GLU A 68 19.58 6.65 -2.18
C GLU A 68 18.20 6.10 -2.58
N ASN A 69 17.91 4.83 -2.28
CA ASN A 69 16.58 4.23 -2.47
C ASN A 69 15.50 4.89 -1.60
N LYS A 70 15.83 5.29 -0.37
CA LYS A 70 14.89 6.02 0.50
C LYS A 70 14.67 7.46 0.06
N PHE A 71 15.71 8.13 -0.44
CA PHE A 71 15.60 9.49 -0.97
C PHE A 71 15.12 9.56 -2.43
N SER A 72 14.82 8.42 -3.06
CA SER A 72 14.08 8.40 -4.32
C SER A 72 12.56 8.51 -4.17
N ASP A 73 12.07 8.48 -2.93
CA ASP A 73 10.65 8.47 -2.62
C ASP A 73 9.94 9.77 -3.07
N PRO A 74 8.77 9.68 -3.74
CA PRO A 74 8.00 10.83 -4.21
C PRO A 74 7.61 11.84 -3.12
N PHE A 75 7.57 11.43 -1.85
CA PHE A 75 7.29 12.34 -0.73
C PHE A 75 8.22 13.57 -0.67
N LEU A 76 9.44 13.44 -1.19
CA LEU A 76 10.42 14.52 -1.24
C LEU A 76 10.08 15.60 -2.27
N GLU A 77 9.20 15.32 -3.23
CA GLU A 77 8.80 16.31 -4.24
C GLU A 77 8.16 17.53 -3.57
N ILE A 78 8.54 18.72 -4.05
CA ILE A 78 8.08 19.99 -3.52
C ILE A 78 6.80 20.39 -4.26
N THR A 79 5.67 20.34 -3.56
CA THR A 79 4.38 20.76 -4.10
C THR A 79 4.25 22.29 -4.11
N ASP A 80 3.28 22.82 -4.84
CA ASP A 80 3.02 24.27 -4.83
C ASP A 80 2.57 24.78 -3.45
N ASN A 81 1.89 23.93 -2.67
CA ASN A 81 1.56 24.24 -1.28
C ASN A 81 2.83 24.32 -0.40
N ASP A 82 3.79 23.42 -0.62
CA ASP A 82 5.08 23.46 0.08
C ASP A 82 5.84 24.76 -0.22
N LYS A 83 5.86 25.20 -1.50
CA LYS A 83 6.51 26.46 -1.90
C LYS A 83 5.91 27.69 -1.21
N GLN A 84 4.61 27.66 -0.91
CA GLN A 84 3.96 28.75 -0.19
C GLN A 84 4.39 28.77 1.28
N ARG A 85 4.40 27.60 1.94
CA ARG A 85 4.64 27.43 3.38
C ARG A 85 6.10 27.49 3.81
N ILE A 86 7.04 27.04 2.99
CA ILE A 86 8.46 26.94 3.37
C ILE A 86 9.14 28.32 3.29
N GLU A 87 9.69 28.75 4.42
CA GLU A 87 10.39 30.03 4.61
C GLU A 87 11.86 29.86 5.01
N SER A 88 12.31 28.64 5.34
CA SER A 88 13.71 28.38 5.68
C SER A 88 14.17 26.96 5.33
N ILE A 89 15.49 26.78 5.27
CA ILE A 89 16.09 25.45 5.08
C ILE A 89 15.77 24.48 6.22
N ARG A 90 15.60 24.99 7.45
CA ARG A 90 15.22 24.18 8.60
C ARG A 90 13.82 23.62 8.44
N GLU A 91 12.93 24.35 7.79
CA GLU A 91 11.59 23.86 7.48
C GLU A 91 11.63 22.81 6.39
N ILE A 92 12.42 22.99 5.31
CA ILE A 92 12.64 21.94 4.31
C ILE A 92 13.13 20.65 4.98
N TYR A 93 14.17 20.77 5.83
CA TYR A 93 14.67 19.62 6.57
C TYR A 93 13.57 19.00 7.42
N LYS A 94 12.89 19.78 8.25
CA LYS A 94 11.88 19.27 9.19
C LYS A 94 10.68 18.63 8.50
N SER A 95 10.19 19.19 7.39
CA SER A 95 8.97 18.71 6.73
C SER A 95 9.21 17.61 5.70
N LYS A 96 10.37 17.59 5.03
CA LYS A 96 10.65 16.67 3.91
C LYS A 96 11.73 15.64 4.25
N VAL A 97 12.83 16.04 4.89
CA VAL A 97 14.02 15.19 5.06
C VAL A 97 14.00 14.42 6.39
N ALA A 98 13.72 15.10 7.51
CA ALA A 98 13.76 14.55 8.85
C ALA A 98 12.84 13.32 9.03
N PRO A 99 11.59 13.29 8.48
CA PRO A 99 10.76 12.10 8.57
C PRO A 99 11.41 10.85 7.99
N ILE A 100 12.08 10.97 6.82
CA ILE A 100 12.81 9.87 6.18
C ILE A 100 14.05 9.50 7.00
N VAL A 101 14.74 10.50 7.58
CA VAL A 101 15.87 10.26 8.48
C VAL A 101 15.44 9.37 9.64
N TYR A 102 14.34 9.70 10.34
CA TYR A 102 13.88 8.89 11.46
C TYR A 102 13.49 7.47 11.04
N GLU A 103 12.82 7.30 9.90
CA GLU A 103 12.52 5.95 9.36
C GLU A 103 13.79 5.12 9.21
N LEU A 104 14.84 5.67 8.60
CA LEU A 104 16.11 4.96 8.42
C LEU A 104 16.73 4.49 9.75
N PHE A 105 16.64 5.33 10.79
CA PHE A 105 17.10 4.95 12.12
C PHE A 105 16.24 3.85 12.76
N LEU A 106 14.91 3.96 12.66
CA LEU A 106 13.99 2.94 13.18
C LEU A 106 14.11 1.62 12.43
N GLU A 107 14.35 1.63 11.11
CA GLU A 107 14.62 0.41 10.34
C GLU A 107 15.83 -0.33 10.92
N LYS A 108 16.92 0.38 11.27
CA LYS A 108 18.08 -0.26 11.90
C LYS A 108 17.82 -0.76 13.32
N VAL A 109 16.89 -0.16 14.05
CA VAL A 109 16.43 -0.69 15.34
C VAL A 109 15.68 -2.01 15.11
N VAL A 110 14.79 -2.07 14.12
CA VAL A 110 14.06 -3.30 13.76
C VAL A 110 15.02 -4.38 13.23
N ASP A 111 15.94 -4.04 12.34
CA ASP A 111 16.95 -4.96 11.80
C ASP A 111 17.79 -5.58 12.94
N TYR A 112 18.11 -4.77 13.97
CA TYR A 112 18.83 -5.25 15.14
C TYR A 112 18.02 -6.21 16.01
N LEU A 113 16.71 -6.03 16.10
CA LEU A 113 15.83 -6.98 16.80
C LEU A 113 15.77 -8.32 16.06
N ALA A 114 15.76 -8.29 14.73
CA ALA A 114 15.68 -9.49 13.90
C ALA A 114 17.03 -10.23 13.80
N ASP A 115 18.15 -9.51 13.74
CA ASP A 115 19.48 -10.12 13.54
C ASP A 115 20.64 -9.27 14.09
N ASN A 116 21.81 -9.88 14.26
CA ASN A 116 23.02 -9.28 14.80
C ASN A 116 23.89 -8.57 13.76
N HIS A 117 23.61 -8.67 12.46
CA HIS A 117 24.47 -8.10 11.41
C HIS A 117 24.61 -6.56 11.52
N VAL A 118 23.56 -5.86 11.98
CA VAL A 118 23.61 -4.40 12.23
C VAL A 118 24.14 -4.01 13.62
N ALA A 119 24.51 -4.96 14.48
CA ALA A 119 24.99 -4.65 15.84
C ALA A 119 26.17 -3.66 15.87
N PRO A 120 27.18 -3.71 14.95
CA PRO A 120 28.24 -2.72 14.91
C PRO A 120 27.72 -1.30 14.63
N LEU A 121 26.73 -1.16 13.76
CA LEU A 121 26.10 0.12 13.46
C LEU A 121 25.37 0.65 14.69
N VAL A 122 24.53 -0.15 15.34
CA VAL A 122 23.83 0.23 16.58
C VAL A 122 24.80 0.66 17.68
N LEU A 123 25.93 -0.04 17.86
CA LEU A 123 26.96 0.35 18.81
C LEU A 123 27.59 1.71 18.48
N LYS A 124 27.76 2.02 17.19
CA LYS A 124 28.25 3.32 16.72
C LYS A 124 27.22 4.43 16.92
N LEU A 125 25.94 4.18 16.66
CA LEU A 125 24.89 5.16 16.96
C LEU A 125 24.83 5.48 18.45
N LYS A 126 25.01 4.46 19.30
CA LYS A 126 25.15 4.63 20.75
C LYS A 126 26.36 5.49 21.11
N SER A 127 27.54 5.22 20.53
CA SER A 127 28.75 5.97 20.87
C SER A 127 28.71 7.44 20.43
N GLN A 128 27.92 7.74 19.40
CA GLN A 128 27.64 9.11 18.95
C GLN A 128 26.54 9.81 19.77
N GLY A 129 25.97 9.15 20.80
CA GLY A 129 24.93 9.73 21.64
C GLY A 129 23.56 9.85 20.98
N LEU A 130 23.33 9.13 19.86
CA LEU A 130 22.07 9.20 19.12
C LEU A 130 20.94 8.42 19.79
N MET A 131 21.28 7.37 20.55
CA MET A 131 20.30 6.56 21.29
C MET A 131 20.32 6.87 22.79
N PRO A 132 19.17 7.24 23.40
CA PRO A 132 19.05 7.38 24.84
C PRO A 132 19.42 6.09 25.59
N PHE A 133 19.99 6.22 26.79
CA PHE A 133 20.43 5.06 27.58
C PHE A 133 19.26 4.11 27.93
N GLU A 134 18.13 4.67 28.33
CA GLU A 134 16.91 3.92 28.68
C GLU A 134 16.38 3.13 27.47
N MET A 135 16.34 3.75 26.29
CA MET A 135 15.98 3.06 25.04
C MET A 135 16.91 1.89 24.74
N ILE A 136 18.23 2.04 24.95
CA ILE A 136 19.20 0.95 24.74
C ILE A 136 18.94 -0.22 25.69
N MET A 137 18.58 0.05 26.95
CA MET A 137 18.26 -0.99 27.93
C MET A 137 17.00 -1.75 27.51
N LYS A 138 15.91 -1.04 27.20
CA LYS A 138 14.66 -1.64 26.70
C LYS A 138 14.85 -2.41 25.40
N LEU A 139 15.70 -1.92 24.49
CA LEU A 139 16.00 -2.58 23.22
C LEU A 139 16.69 -3.93 23.44
N LYS A 140 17.62 -4.02 24.39
CA LYS A 140 18.27 -5.28 24.77
C LYS A 140 17.28 -6.26 25.41
N GLU A 141 16.40 -5.77 26.27
CA GLU A 141 15.35 -6.60 26.88
C GLU A 141 14.41 -7.18 25.83
N LEU A 142 13.94 -6.34 24.90
CA LEU A 142 13.09 -6.75 23.79
C LEU A 142 13.79 -7.79 22.89
N LYS A 143 15.07 -7.57 22.58
CA LYS A 143 15.87 -8.53 21.83
C LYS A 143 15.99 -9.88 22.55
N ASN A 144 16.29 -9.86 23.84
CA ASN A 144 16.36 -11.10 24.64
C ASN A 144 15.02 -11.84 24.70
N LEU A 145 13.89 -11.11 24.73
CA LEU A 145 12.56 -11.70 24.70
C LEU A 145 12.27 -12.38 23.34
N LEU A 146 12.65 -11.74 22.24
CA LEU A 146 12.57 -12.34 20.90
C LEU A 146 13.47 -13.57 20.77
N GLU A 147 14.70 -13.53 21.26
CA GLU A 147 15.63 -14.67 21.24
C GLU A 147 15.11 -15.87 22.04
N LYS A 148 14.31 -15.64 23.09
CA LYS A 148 13.61 -16.69 23.86
C LYS A 148 12.37 -17.24 23.14
N ASN A 149 11.86 -16.52 22.14
CA ASN A 149 10.67 -16.88 21.36
C ASN A 149 11.04 -17.06 19.88
N PRO A 150 11.70 -18.17 19.50
CA PRO A 150 12.29 -18.34 18.18
C PRO A 150 11.29 -18.27 17.03
N GLU A 151 10.04 -18.69 17.25
CA GLU A 151 8.97 -18.56 16.26
C GLU A 151 8.68 -17.08 15.93
N LYS A 152 8.53 -16.23 16.94
CA LYS A 152 8.29 -14.79 16.75
C LYS A 152 9.48 -14.10 16.11
N LEU A 153 10.69 -14.48 16.51
CA LEU A 153 11.91 -13.98 15.88
C LEU A 153 11.98 -14.35 14.39
N GLU A 154 11.61 -15.59 14.03
CA GLU A 154 11.55 -16.01 12.62
C GLU A 154 10.43 -15.29 11.86
N ASN A 155 9.25 -15.09 12.46
CA ASN A 155 8.18 -14.30 11.87
C ASN A 155 8.62 -12.86 11.60
N LEU A 156 9.29 -12.22 12.55
CA LEU A 156 9.85 -10.88 12.38
C LEU A 156 10.88 -10.84 11.26
N ARG A 157 11.79 -11.82 11.20
CA ARG A 157 12.75 -11.96 10.10
C ARG A 157 12.05 -12.09 8.76
N ARG A 158 11.16 -13.06 8.60
CA ARG A 158 10.40 -13.27 7.35
C ARG A 158 9.67 -12.00 6.95
N TYR A 159 9.05 -11.30 7.90
CA TYR A 159 8.30 -10.08 7.64
C TYR A 159 9.18 -8.96 7.07
N ILE A 160 10.31 -8.64 7.71
CA ILE A 160 11.17 -7.54 7.24
C ILE A 160 11.87 -7.88 5.92
N HIS A 161 12.16 -9.16 5.67
CA HIS A 161 12.80 -9.63 4.44
C HIS A 161 11.84 -9.69 3.23
N ILE A 162 10.52 -9.47 3.40
CA ILE A 162 9.57 -9.36 2.28
C ILE A 162 10.05 -8.31 1.28
N ARG A 163 10.47 -7.14 1.79
CA ARG A 163 11.00 -6.05 0.97
C ARG A 163 12.18 -6.53 0.14
N GLU A 164 13.18 -7.13 0.78
CA GLU A 164 14.40 -7.58 0.12
C GLU A 164 14.14 -8.71 -0.90
N LYS A 165 13.23 -9.63 -0.58
CA LYS A 165 12.84 -10.70 -1.50
C LYS A 165 12.16 -10.17 -2.76
N ILE A 166 11.24 -9.21 -2.61
CA ILE A 166 10.57 -8.59 -3.76
C ILE A 166 11.56 -7.77 -4.57
N ILE A 167 12.34 -6.88 -3.93
CA ILE A 167 13.34 -6.06 -4.61
C ILE A 167 14.34 -6.95 -5.35
N GLY A 168 14.87 -7.98 -4.69
CA GLY A 168 15.83 -8.91 -5.28
C GLY A 168 15.24 -9.63 -6.50
N LYS A 169 14.03 -10.19 -6.38
CA LYS A 169 13.36 -10.89 -7.50
C LYS A 169 13.06 -9.95 -8.66
N PHE A 170 12.54 -8.75 -8.40
CA PHE A 170 12.18 -7.81 -9.47
C PHE A 170 13.44 -7.25 -10.14
N SER A 171 14.46 -6.88 -9.36
CA SER A 171 15.72 -6.34 -9.90
C SER A 171 16.50 -7.39 -10.70
N SER A 172 16.52 -8.65 -10.26
CA SER A 172 17.21 -9.72 -11.00
C SER A 172 16.55 -10.06 -12.34
N ASN A 173 15.25 -9.78 -12.48
CA ASN A 173 14.47 -10.02 -13.70
C ASN A 173 14.11 -8.71 -14.42
N LYS A 174 14.87 -7.62 -14.16
CA LYS A 174 14.59 -6.28 -14.70
C LYS A 174 14.35 -6.29 -16.21
N CYS A 175 15.31 -6.81 -16.99
CA CYS A 175 15.21 -6.81 -18.45
C CYS A 175 13.99 -7.60 -18.93
N GLN A 176 13.68 -8.73 -18.29
CA GLN A 176 12.53 -9.55 -18.66
C GLN A 176 11.21 -8.84 -18.35
N ILE A 177 11.12 -8.11 -17.24
CA ILE A 177 9.96 -7.28 -16.90
C ILE A 177 9.77 -6.17 -17.94
N GLU A 178 10.85 -5.48 -18.31
CA GLU A 178 10.83 -4.42 -19.34
C GLU A 178 10.43 -5.00 -20.71
N GLU A 179 10.86 -6.21 -21.06
CA GLU A 179 10.44 -6.93 -22.28
C GLU A 179 8.94 -7.32 -22.28
N LEU A 180 8.25 -7.34 -21.13
CA LEU A 180 6.80 -7.54 -21.10
C LEU A 180 6.06 -6.34 -21.73
N GLU A 181 6.68 -5.17 -21.76
CA GLU A 181 6.18 -4.00 -22.47
C GLU A 181 6.22 -4.19 -24.00
N ASP A 182 6.76 -5.29 -24.52
CA ASP A 182 6.77 -5.65 -25.93
C ASP A 182 5.75 -6.73 -26.31
N ILE A 183 4.92 -7.18 -25.35
CA ILE A 183 3.82 -8.09 -25.65
C ILE A 183 2.93 -7.46 -26.72
N LYS A 184 2.54 -8.27 -27.72
CA LYS A 184 1.77 -7.81 -28.88
C LYS A 184 0.31 -7.58 -28.54
N ASP A 185 -0.25 -8.46 -27.73
CA ASP A 185 -1.65 -8.40 -27.34
C ASP A 185 -1.84 -7.28 -26.30
N PRO A 186 -2.72 -6.28 -26.56
CA PRO A 186 -2.93 -5.15 -25.65
C PRO A 186 -3.45 -5.57 -24.28
N GLN A 187 -4.35 -6.55 -24.24
CA GLN A 187 -4.95 -7.04 -23.00
C GLN A 187 -3.86 -7.63 -22.11
N ASP A 188 -3.09 -8.56 -22.66
CA ASP A 188 -2.01 -9.20 -21.93
C ASP A 188 -0.96 -8.18 -21.45
N LYS A 189 -0.53 -7.32 -22.37
CA LYS A 189 0.43 -6.26 -22.10
C LYS A 189 -0.02 -5.38 -20.93
N LEU A 190 -1.18 -4.75 -21.03
CA LEU A 190 -1.56 -3.69 -20.10
C LEU A 190 -1.99 -4.20 -18.75
N GLN A 191 -2.70 -5.33 -18.67
CA GLN A 191 -3.08 -5.92 -17.39
C GLN A 191 -1.85 -6.36 -16.59
N LEU A 192 -0.88 -6.99 -17.28
CA LEU A 192 0.36 -7.45 -16.65
C LEU A 192 1.22 -6.28 -16.19
N VAL A 193 1.47 -5.32 -17.10
CA VAL A 193 2.28 -4.13 -16.79
C VAL A 193 1.62 -3.29 -15.70
N TYR A 194 0.29 -3.17 -15.68
CA TYR A 194 -0.42 -2.49 -14.59
C TYR A 194 -0.14 -3.15 -13.24
N MET A 195 -0.31 -4.46 -13.10
CA MET A 195 -0.08 -5.13 -11.81
C MET A 195 1.39 -5.10 -11.38
N ILE A 196 2.32 -5.30 -12.32
CA ILE A 196 3.76 -5.23 -12.05
C ILE A 196 4.16 -3.81 -11.64
N TYR A 197 3.68 -2.80 -12.36
CA TYR A 197 3.91 -1.39 -12.04
C TYR A 197 3.41 -1.06 -10.63
N ARG A 198 2.22 -1.55 -10.24
CA ARG A 198 1.67 -1.35 -8.89
C ARG A 198 2.56 -1.94 -7.80
N ILE A 199 3.16 -3.11 -8.02
CA ILE A 199 4.10 -3.71 -7.07
C ILE A 199 5.41 -2.90 -7.04
N ILE A 200 5.92 -2.48 -8.20
CA ILE A 200 7.11 -1.63 -8.30
C ILE A 200 6.91 -0.30 -7.55
N ASP A 201 5.77 0.34 -7.75
CA ASP A 201 5.41 1.61 -7.11
C ASP A 201 5.26 1.46 -5.60
N PHE A 202 4.62 0.38 -5.13
CA PHE A 202 4.48 0.04 -3.71
C PHE A 202 5.82 0.01 -2.97
N PHE A 203 6.87 -0.49 -3.61
CA PHE A 203 8.23 -0.57 -3.05
C PHE A 203 9.12 0.62 -3.47
N HIS A 204 8.57 1.61 -4.15
CA HIS A 204 9.28 2.79 -4.67
C HIS A 204 10.47 2.44 -5.57
N LEU A 205 10.34 1.39 -6.38
CA LEU A 205 11.37 0.92 -7.31
C LEU A 205 11.26 1.57 -8.70
N THR A 206 10.35 2.54 -8.89
CA THR A 206 10.03 3.12 -10.19
C THR A 206 11.23 3.73 -10.92
N ARG A 207 12.25 4.20 -10.20
CA ARG A 207 13.49 4.74 -10.80
C ARG A 207 14.44 3.67 -11.35
N ILE A 208 14.26 2.41 -10.97
CA ILE A 208 15.12 1.30 -11.38
C ILE A 208 14.68 0.73 -12.72
N PHE A 209 13.39 0.82 -13.04
CA PHE A 209 12.77 0.28 -14.25
C PHE A 209 12.60 1.35 -15.33
N ASP A 210 12.79 0.97 -16.58
CA ASP A 210 12.49 1.80 -17.74
C ASP A 210 11.07 1.54 -18.25
N PHE A 211 10.20 2.53 -18.05
CA PHE A 211 8.82 2.53 -18.54
C PHE A 211 8.65 3.30 -19.86
N SER A 212 9.73 3.56 -20.60
CA SER A 212 9.67 4.36 -21.83
C SER A 212 8.83 3.71 -22.92
N HIS A 213 8.86 2.39 -23.03
CA HIS A 213 8.16 1.64 -24.07
C HIS A 213 6.65 1.66 -23.84
N ILE A 214 6.21 1.40 -22.60
CA ILE A 214 4.80 1.48 -22.24
C ILE A 214 4.27 2.92 -22.34
N LYS A 215 5.06 3.94 -21.99
CA LYS A 215 4.68 5.36 -22.18
C LYS A 215 4.41 5.67 -23.66
N LEU A 216 5.30 5.21 -24.54
CA LEU A 216 5.15 5.40 -25.99
C LEU A 216 3.91 4.66 -26.52
N TYR A 217 3.70 3.42 -26.04
CA TYR A 217 2.54 2.61 -26.40
C TYR A 217 1.22 3.30 -26.02
N LEU A 218 1.09 3.74 -24.76
CA LEU A 218 -0.11 4.41 -24.24
C LEU A 218 -0.45 5.67 -25.04
N LYS A 219 0.56 6.47 -25.39
CA LYS A 219 0.40 7.71 -26.15
C LYS A 219 -0.07 7.47 -27.59
N ASN A 220 0.51 6.46 -28.26
CA ASN A 220 0.33 6.28 -29.70
C ASN A 220 -0.83 5.33 -30.06
N ASN A 221 -1.30 4.52 -29.12
CA ASN A 221 -2.27 3.45 -29.40
C ASN A 221 -3.52 3.57 -28.52
N LEU A 222 -3.98 4.81 -28.24
CA LEU A 222 -5.17 5.08 -27.43
C LEU A 222 -6.39 4.24 -27.86
N ASP A 223 -6.60 4.09 -29.16
CA ASP A 223 -7.69 3.28 -29.74
C ASP A 223 -7.58 1.76 -29.44
N GLU A 224 -6.38 1.24 -29.21
CA GLU A 224 -6.20 -0.20 -28.95
C GLU A 224 -6.55 -0.57 -27.51
N TRP A 225 -6.39 0.36 -26.57
CA TRP A 225 -6.58 0.09 -25.15
C TRP A 225 -7.77 0.80 -24.52
N LEU A 226 -8.33 1.83 -25.16
CA LEU A 226 -9.58 2.46 -24.75
C LEU A 226 -10.77 1.59 -25.20
N THR A 227 -10.82 0.37 -24.69
CA THR A 227 -11.86 -0.63 -24.95
C THR A 227 -12.10 -1.45 -23.68
N SER A 228 -13.29 -2.03 -23.57
CA SER A 228 -13.60 -3.05 -22.56
C SER A 228 -13.28 -4.45 -23.10
N VAL A 229 -12.96 -5.40 -22.22
CA VAL A 229 -12.69 -6.81 -22.57
C VAL A 229 -13.77 -7.74 -22.03
N PRO A 230 -14.05 -8.88 -22.69
CA PRO A 230 -14.88 -9.93 -22.10
C PRO A 230 -14.22 -10.49 -20.82
N LEU A 231 -15.01 -10.80 -19.78
CA LEU A 231 -14.56 -11.42 -18.51
C LEU A 231 -13.69 -10.52 -17.61
N VAL A 232 -14.09 -9.26 -17.46
CA VAL A 232 -13.52 -8.34 -16.46
C VAL A 232 -13.69 -8.93 -15.06
N THR A 233 -12.61 -8.97 -14.29
CA THR A 233 -12.64 -9.35 -12.87
C THR A 233 -11.71 -8.45 -12.06
N LEU A 234 -11.72 -8.62 -10.74
CA LEU A 234 -10.75 -7.93 -9.88
C LEU A 234 -9.33 -8.49 -10.05
N LYS A 235 -9.17 -9.72 -10.54
CA LYS A 235 -7.85 -10.30 -10.94
C LYS A 235 -7.39 -9.82 -12.30
N ASN A 236 -8.34 -9.65 -13.22
CA ASN A 236 -8.12 -9.25 -14.60
C ASN A 236 -8.77 -7.88 -14.82
N PRO A 237 -8.10 -6.81 -14.38
CA PRO A 237 -8.64 -5.46 -14.45
C PRO A 237 -8.94 -5.03 -15.88
N ASP A 238 -9.98 -4.20 -16.05
CA ASP A 238 -10.39 -3.80 -17.40
C ASP A 238 -9.29 -3.05 -18.14
N LEU A 239 -9.26 -3.19 -19.46
CA LEU A 239 -8.17 -2.75 -20.32
C LEU A 239 -8.05 -1.22 -20.33
N TYR A 240 -9.18 -0.53 -20.51
CA TYR A 240 -9.22 0.94 -20.45
C TYR A 240 -8.77 1.48 -19.10
N PHE A 241 -9.12 0.79 -18.00
CA PHE A 241 -8.73 1.20 -16.66
C PHE A 241 -7.22 1.03 -16.46
N CYS A 242 -6.64 -0.09 -16.92
CA CYS A 242 -5.19 -0.32 -16.87
C CYS A 242 -4.44 0.77 -17.64
N GLY A 243 -4.88 1.05 -18.87
CA GLY A 243 -4.28 2.08 -19.73
C GLY A 243 -4.38 3.48 -19.10
N LEU A 244 -5.55 3.84 -18.60
CA LEU A 244 -5.77 5.13 -17.94
C LEU A 244 -4.94 5.27 -16.66
N TYR A 245 -4.93 4.24 -15.79
CA TYR A 245 -4.15 4.24 -14.57
C TYR A 245 -2.66 4.43 -14.86
N LEU A 246 -2.11 3.64 -15.79
CA LEU A 246 -0.72 3.73 -16.18
C LEU A 246 -0.41 5.10 -16.79
N ALA A 247 -1.27 5.62 -17.68
CA ALA A 247 -1.08 6.94 -18.28
C ALA A 247 -1.01 8.05 -17.22
N THR A 248 -1.92 8.04 -16.24
CA THR A 248 -1.92 9.00 -15.14
C THR A 248 -0.64 8.91 -14.31
N HIS A 249 -0.23 7.71 -13.87
CA HIS A 249 0.89 7.55 -12.93
C HIS A 249 2.27 7.64 -13.62
N LEU A 250 2.33 7.42 -14.93
CA LEU A 250 3.53 7.58 -15.74
C LEU A 250 3.66 8.97 -16.39
N ASN A 251 2.71 9.88 -16.12
CA ASN A 251 2.61 11.23 -16.68
C ASN A 251 2.59 11.22 -18.23
N VAL A 252 1.75 10.37 -18.82
CA VAL A 252 1.51 10.31 -20.26
C VAL A 252 0.32 11.20 -20.60
N GLU A 253 0.53 12.14 -21.52
CA GLU A 253 -0.52 12.98 -22.07
C GLU A 253 -1.47 12.14 -22.94
N ILE A 254 -2.77 12.15 -22.61
CA ILE A 254 -3.83 11.44 -23.31
C ILE A 254 -4.94 12.41 -23.73
N ASN A 255 -5.72 12.04 -24.75
CA ASN A 255 -6.87 12.83 -25.18
C ASN A 255 -8.02 12.64 -24.17
N GLU A 256 -8.13 13.54 -23.20
CA GLU A 256 -9.15 13.49 -22.15
C GLU A 256 -10.58 13.49 -22.69
N GLU A 257 -10.88 14.28 -23.73
CA GLU A 257 -12.24 14.35 -24.29
C GLU A 257 -12.67 13.01 -24.87
N LYS A 258 -11.77 12.33 -25.59
CA LYS A 258 -12.03 10.99 -26.11
C LYS A 258 -12.25 9.97 -25.00
N VAL A 259 -11.49 10.05 -23.91
CA VAL A 259 -11.69 9.18 -22.74
C VAL A 259 -13.04 9.46 -22.08
N LYS A 260 -13.42 10.74 -21.92
CA LYS A 260 -14.74 11.11 -21.37
C LYS A 260 -15.88 10.57 -22.23
N GLU A 261 -15.80 10.72 -23.55
CA GLU A 261 -16.79 10.18 -24.49
C GLU A 261 -16.94 8.66 -24.31
N PHE A 262 -15.83 7.93 -24.31
CA PHE A 262 -15.82 6.48 -24.11
C PHE A 262 -16.41 6.06 -22.77
N LEU A 263 -16.06 6.71 -21.65
CA LEU A 263 -16.61 6.37 -20.34
C LEU A 263 -18.12 6.65 -20.23
N LEU A 264 -18.62 7.67 -20.95
CA LEU A 264 -20.06 7.96 -21.02
C LEU A 264 -20.82 6.96 -21.90
N GLU A 265 -20.19 6.44 -22.94
CA GLU A 265 -20.72 5.34 -23.77
C GLU A 265 -20.80 4.04 -22.97
N LEU A 266 -19.70 3.64 -22.29
CA LEU A 266 -19.68 2.49 -21.38
C LEU A 266 -20.75 2.58 -20.29
N TYR A 267 -20.96 3.78 -19.74
CA TYR A 267 -22.07 4.02 -18.82
C TYR A 267 -23.42 3.65 -19.46
N GLY A 268 -23.67 4.04 -20.71
CA GLY A 268 -24.90 3.72 -21.43
C GLY A 268 -25.07 2.22 -21.66
N GLU A 269 -24.00 1.56 -22.13
CA GLU A 269 -24.00 0.11 -22.35
C GLU A 269 -24.34 -0.67 -21.07
N ASN A 270 -23.74 -0.31 -19.93
CA ASN A 270 -24.03 -0.97 -18.64
C ASN A 270 -25.49 -0.84 -18.22
N ILE A 271 -26.16 0.25 -18.57
CA ILE A 271 -27.58 0.47 -18.24
C ILE A 271 -28.50 -0.26 -19.22
N ASP A 272 -28.10 -0.38 -20.48
CA ASP A 272 -28.92 -1.02 -21.52
C ASP A 272 -28.79 -2.55 -21.48
N GLU A 273 -27.64 -3.10 -21.07
CA GLU A 273 -27.36 -4.54 -21.05
C GLU A 273 -27.87 -5.26 -19.79
N PHE A 274 -27.82 -4.61 -18.63
CA PHE A 274 -28.06 -5.26 -17.32
C PHE A 274 -29.31 -4.72 -16.61
N GLU A 275 -30.09 -5.61 -16.00
CA GLU A 275 -31.26 -5.24 -15.20
C GLU A 275 -30.86 -4.71 -13.82
N ALA A 276 -29.80 -5.28 -13.23
CA ALA A 276 -29.20 -4.87 -11.97
C ALA A 276 -27.68 -4.69 -12.14
N PRO A 277 -27.23 -3.58 -12.78
CA PRO A 277 -25.83 -3.41 -13.18
C PRO A 277 -24.85 -3.60 -12.02
N ILE A 278 -25.15 -3.04 -10.84
CA ILE A 278 -24.29 -3.15 -9.63
C ILE A 278 -24.03 -4.57 -9.16
N ILE A 279 -24.88 -5.54 -9.53
CA ILE A 279 -24.71 -6.94 -9.18
C ILE A 279 -24.13 -7.71 -10.37
N GLU A 280 -24.73 -7.55 -11.55
CA GLU A 280 -24.43 -8.36 -12.75
C GLU A 280 -23.12 -7.95 -13.41
N ALA A 281 -22.77 -6.66 -13.34
CA ALA A 281 -21.57 -6.05 -13.91
C ALA A 281 -20.70 -5.37 -12.83
N THR A 282 -20.70 -5.93 -11.60
CA THR A 282 -20.01 -5.38 -10.42
C THR A 282 -18.60 -4.87 -10.74
N ASP A 283 -17.80 -5.69 -11.42
CA ASP A 283 -16.38 -5.39 -11.68
C ASP A 283 -16.23 -4.30 -12.75
N GLN A 284 -17.05 -4.33 -13.81
CA GLN A 284 -17.05 -3.30 -14.86
C GLN A 284 -17.41 -1.93 -14.28
N ILE A 285 -18.47 -1.88 -13.47
CA ILE A 285 -18.91 -0.66 -12.78
C ILE A 285 -17.85 -0.14 -11.82
N TYR A 286 -17.17 -1.05 -11.12
CA TYR A 286 -16.09 -0.65 -10.22
C TYR A 286 -14.93 0.02 -10.97
N TYR A 287 -14.51 -0.53 -12.11
CA TYR A 287 -13.49 0.10 -12.94
C TYR A 287 -13.98 1.38 -13.62
N LEU A 288 -15.27 1.46 -14.00
CA LEU A 288 -15.87 2.68 -14.52
C LEU A 288 -15.77 3.81 -13.49
N PHE A 289 -16.20 3.57 -12.24
CA PHE A 289 -16.11 4.57 -11.19
C PHE A 289 -14.67 4.99 -10.86
N LYS A 290 -13.73 4.04 -10.87
CA LYS A 290 -12.30 4.37 -10.71
C LYS A 290 -11.78 5.24 -11.84
N SER A 291 -12.15 4.92 -13.09
CA SER A 291 -11.73 5.69 -14.26
C SER A 291 -12.33 7.09 -14.27
N LEU A 292 -13.63 7.22 -13.95
CA LEU A 292 -14.29 8.53 -13.77
C LEU A 292 -13.53 9.40 -12.78
N LYS A 293 -13.08 8.81 -11.66
CA LYS A 293 -12.30 9.54 -10.65
C LYS A 293 -10.90 9.93 -11.14
N LEU A 294 -10.22 9.07 -11.89
CA LEU A 294 -8.87 9.35 -12.42
C LEU A 294 -8.83 10.56 -13.35
N ILE A 295 -9.92 10.82 -14.08
CA ILE A 295 -10.05 11.98 -14.99
C ILE A 295 -10.92 13.10 -14.44
N ASP A 296 -11.26 13.06 -13.15
CA ASP A 296 -12.14 14.03 -12.48
C ASP A 296 -13.48 14.28 -13.22
N LEU A 297 -14.07 13.22 -13.79
CA LEU A 297 -15.35 13.28 -14.49
C LEU A 297 -16.49 13.00 -13.51
N HIS A 298 -17.31 14.01 -13.25
CA HIS A 298 -18.52 13.87 -12.44
C HIS A 298 -19.73 13.42 -13.27
N ILE A 299 -20.42 12.39 -12.78
CA ILE A 299 -21.75 11.98 -13.28
C ILE A 299 -22.85 12.46 -12.31
N SER A 300 -24.04 12.74 -12.85
CA SER A 300 -25.18 13.17 -12.04
C SER A 300 -25.70 12.07 -11.10
N ASP A 301 -26.28 12.44 -9.98
CA ASP A 301 -26.93 11.52 -9.02
C ASP A 301 -28.00 10.62 -9.66
N GLU A 302 -28.70 11.08 -10.70
CA GLU A 302 -29.67 10.27 -11.44
C GLU A 302 -28.99 9.12 -12.19
N LYS A 303 -27.96 9.43 -13.00
CA LYS A 303 -27.14 8.42 -13.66
C LYS A 303 -26.54 7.42 -12.69
N LEU A 304 -26.03 7.93 -11.57
CA LEU A 304 -25.49 7.09 -10.50
C LEU A 304 -26.55 6.14 -9.91
N ARG A 305 -27.78 6.63 -9.66
CA ARG A 305 -28.90 5.79 -9.20
C ARG A 305 -29.20 4.65 -10.15
N ASN A 306 -29.16 4.90 -11.46
CA ASN A 306 -29.46 3.87 -12.45
C ASN A 306 -28.45 2.72 -12.41
N LEU A 307 -27.16 3.01 -12.18
CA LEU A 307 -26.12 1.98 -12.04
C LEU A 307 -26.26 1.17 -10.75
N ILE A 308 -26.65 1.82 -9.64
CA ILE A 308 -26.68 1.19 -8.31
C ILE A 308 -28.03 0.58 -7.94
N ASN A 309 -29.08 0.74 -8.75
CA ASN A 309 -30.37 0.14 -8.44
C ASN A 309 -30.34 -1.36 -8.74
N ALA A 310 -30.87 -2.15 -7.80
CA ALA A 310 -31.02 -3.58 -7.94
C ALA A 310 -32.22 -4.08 -7.12
N ASP A 311 -32.99 -5.00 -7.71
CA ASP A 311 -34.13 -5.64 -7.07
C ASP A 311 -33.73 -6.48 -5.85
N ALA A 312 -34.67 -6.70 -4.94
CA ALA A 312 -34.42 -7.43 -3.70
C ALA A 312 -34.02 -8.90 -3.93
N SER A 313 -34.47 -9.52 -5.03
CA SER A 313 -34.15 -10.91 -5.41
C SER A 313 -32.65 -11.15 -5.56
N TYR A 314 -31.90 -10.16 -6.05
CA TYR A 314 -30.44 -10.25 -6.21
C TYR A 314 -29.67 -10.31 -4.88
N PHE A 315 -30.32 -9.99 -3.76
CA PHE A 315 -29.73 -10.03 -2.42
C PHE A 315 -30.15 -11.27 -1.62
N GLU A 316 -30.87 -12.20 -2.25
CA GLU A 316 -31.19 -13.48 -1.62
C GLU A 316 -29.95 -14.37 -1.54
N LYS A 317 -29.88 -15.20 -0.50
CA LYS A 317 -28.73 -16.08 -0.20
C LYS A 317 -28.30 -16.95 -1.38
N GLN A 318 -29.26 -17.41 -2.19
CA GLN A 318 -28.97 -18.25 -3.35
C GLN A 318 -28.19 -17.49 -4.44
N TYR A 319 -28.44 -16.19 -4.61
CA TYR A 319 -27.75 -15.35 -5.57
C TYR A 319 -26.38 -14.93 -5.03
N LEU A 320 -26.34 -14.41 -3.79
CA LEU A 320 -25.10 -13.95 -3.15
C LEU A 320 -24.04 -15.05 -3.02
N LYS A 321 -24.46 -16.30 -2.80
CA LYS A 321 -23.55 -17.46 -2.75
C LYS A 321 -22.71 -17.61 -4.03
N ASN A 322 -23.24 -17.20 -5.18
CA ASN A 322 -22.59 -17.36 -6.48
C ASN A 322 -21.63 -16.21 -6.83
N LEU A 323 -21.67 -15.10 -6.10
CA LEU A 323 -20.75 -13.97 -6.30
C LEU A 323 -19.42 -14.22 -5.61
N GLU A 324 -18.34 -13.66 -6.15
CA GLU A 324 -17.03 -13.66 -5.50
C GLU A 324 -17.05 -12.83 -4.22
N THR A 325 -16.23 -13.22 -3.23
CA THR A 325 -16.12 -12.50 -1.95
C THR A 325 -15.70 -11.05 -2.17
N SER A 326 -14.83 -10.81 -3.13
CA SER A 326 -14.38 -9.49 -3.52
C SER A 326 -15.49 -8.66 -4.17
N GLN A 327 -16.31 -9.25 -5.05
CA GLN A 327 -17.50 -8.61 -5.62
C GLN A 327 -18.51 -8.21 -4.54
N LEU A 328 -18.81 -9.11 -3.59
CA LEU A 328 -19.68 -8.81 -2.44
C LEU A 328 -19.19 -7.57 -1.67
N VAL A 329 -17.88 -7.46 -1.44
CA VAL A 329 -17.28 -6.28 -0.80
C VAL A 329 -17.34 -5.05 -1.70
N VAL A 330 -17.07 -5.18 -2.99
CA VAL A 330 -17.10 -4.06 -3.95
C VAL A 330 -18.49 -3.46 -4.04
N ILE A 331 -19.55 -4.28 -4.04
CA ILE A 331 -20.94 -3.82 -3.93
C ILE A 331 -21.09 -2.93 -2.70
N LEU A 332 -20.72 -3.42 -1.51
CA LEU A 332 -20.78 -2.63 -0.27
C LEU A 332 -19.95 -1.35 -0.34
N LYS A 333 -18.77 -1.40 -0.98
CA LYS A 333 -17.90 -0.25 -1.17
C LYS A 333 -18.56 0.82 -2.03
N ILE A 334 -19.15 0.44 -3.16
CA ILE A 334 -19.85 1.36 -4.07
C ILE A 334 -21.01 2.04 -3.31
N TYR A 335 -21.82 1.29 -2.57
CA TYR A 335 -22.88 1.90 -1.76
C TYR A 335 -22.34 2.85 -0.68
N ASN A 336 -21.24 2.50 -0.02
CA ASN A 336 -20.60 3.38 0.98
C ASN A 336 -20.03 4.67 0.36
N LEU A 337 -19.50 4.60 -0.87
CA LEU A 337 -19.03 5.77 -1.62
C LEU A 337 -20.19 6.73 -1.95
N PHE A 338 -21.39 6.18 -2.15
CA PHE A 338 -22.57 6.90 -2.63
C PHE A 338 -23.72 6.92 -1.62
N ASP A 339 -23.41 6.92 -0.32
CA ASP A 339 -24.35 6.78 0.81
C ASP A 339 -25.50 7.83 0.82
N ASN A 340 -25.34 8.92 0.06
CA ASN A 340 -26.35 9.96 -0.14
C ASN A 340 -27.33 9.70 -1.30
N VAL A 341 -26.99 8.80 -2.24
CA VAL A 341 -27.66 8.68 -3.55
C VAL A 341 -28.51 7.41 -3.66
N GLY A 342 -28.14 6.35 -2.95
CA GLY A 342 -28.92 5.12 -2.85
C GLY A 342 -28.57 4.39 -1.57
N ARG A 343 -29.30 4.65 -0.49
CA ARG A 343 -29.14 3.85 0.74
C ARG A 343 -29.56 2.42 0.42
N LEU A 344 -28.60 1.50 0.40
CA LEU A 344 -28.92 0.09 0.46
C LEU A 344 -29.73 -0.14 1.74
N ASP A 345 -30.85 -0.85 1.64
CA ASP A 345 -31.60 -1.23 2.84
C ASP A 345 -30.65 -1.96 3.80
N LYS A 346 -30.81 -1.70 5.10
CA LYS A 346 -30.04 -2.37 6.15
C LYS A 346 -30.17 -3.88 6.03
N SER A 347 -31.35 -4.37 5.61
CA SER A 347 -31.59 -5.80 5.35
C SER A 347 -30.62 -6.37 4.32
N LYS A 348 -30.55 -5.78 3.13
CA LYS A 348 -29.62 -6.18 2.05
C LYS A 348 -28.15 -6.09 2.47
N THR A 349 -27.80 -5.08 3.26
CA THR A 349 -26.43 -4.92 3.77
C THR A 349 -26.07 -6.08 4.69
N ILE A 350 -27.01 -6.49 5.55
CA ILE A 350 -26.84 -7.61 6.47
C ILE A 350 -26.68 -8.92 5.70
N GLU A 351 -27.49 -9.18 4.68
CA GLU A 351 -27.39 -10.41 3.88
C GLU A 351 -26.02 -10.56 3.20
N ILE A 352 -25.48 -9.49 2.61
CA ILE A 352 -24.14 -9.51 2.01
C ILE A 352 -23.07 -9.79 3.07
N LEU A 353 -23.17 -9.16 4.24
CA LEU A 353 -22.20 -9.35 5.33
C LEU A 353 -22.26 -10.75 5.92
N GLU A 354 -23.46 -11.32 6.09
CA GLU A 354 -23.64 -12.69 6.55
C GLU A 354 -22.99 -13.68 5.58
N GLU A 355 -23.08 -13.43 4.27
CA GLU A 355 -22.42 -14.28 3.27
C GLU A 355 -20.90 -14.10 3.27
N ILE A 356 -20.38 -12.87 3.44
CA ILE A 356 -18.93 -12.63 3.61
C ILE A 356 -18.40 -13.37 4.86
N GLU A 357 -19.12 -13.29 5.98
CA GLU A 357 -18.72 -13.92 7.24
C GLU A 357 -18.65 -15.44 7.15
N GLN A 358 -19.52 -16.06 6.36
CA GLN A 358 -19.47 -17.50 6.10
C GLN A 358 -18.23 -17.95 5.33
N ARG A 359 -17.45 -17.03 4.74
CA ARG A 359 -16.26 -17.31 3.92
C ARG A 359 -14.95 -17.03 4.63
N ILE A 360 -15.00 -16.59 5.89
CA ILE A 360 -13.84 -16.38 6.73
C ILE A 360 -13.59 -17.67 7.52
N THR A 361 -12.47 -18.34 7.28
CA THR A 361 -12.06 -19.56 7.98
C THR A 361 -10.79 -19.32 8.78
N PRO A 362 -10.43 -20.20 9.73
CA PRO A 362 -9.16 -20.12 10.46
C PRO A 362 -7.93 -20.09 9.55
N GLU A 363 -7.99 -20.77 8.40
CA GLU A 363 -6.91 -20.88 7.42
C GLU A 363 -6.82 -19.67 6.48
N GLY A 364 -7.87 -18.85 6.40
CA GLY A 364 -7.92 -17.65 5.56
C GLY A 364 -9.30 -17.35 4.99
N ILE A 365 -9.34 -16.49 3.97
CA ILE A 365 -10.58 -15.98 3.38
C ILE A 365 -10.81 -16.59 1.99
N LEU A 366 -11.94 -17.28 1.83
CA LEU A 366 -12.31 -17.98 0.60
C LEU A 366 -12.80 -17.00 -0.48
N GLN A 367 -12.46 -17.25 -1.75
CA GLN A 367 -12.98 -16.49 -2.90
C GLN A 367 -14.48 -16.74 -3.12
N TYR A 368 -14.92 -17.97 -2.88
CA TYR A 368 -16.31 -18.42 -2.94
C TYR A 368 -16.58 -19.30 -1.73
N ARG A 369 -17.84 -19.55 -1.39
CA ARG A 369 -18.23 -20.39 -0.25
C ARG A 369 -17.57 -21.77 -0.22
N ASP A 370 -17.44 -22.39 -1.39
CA ASP A 370 -16.81 -23.71 -1.57
C ASP A 370 -15.50 -23.60 -2.38
N GLY A 371 -14.91 -22.40 -2.43
CA GLY A 371 -13.76 -22.05 -3.26
C GLY A 371 -12.40 -22.18 -2.57
N ILE A 372 -11.36 -21.66 -3.22
CA ILE A 372 -10.02 -21.57 -2.63
C ILE A 372 -9.83 -20.26 -1.86
N ILE A 373 -8.90 -20.26 -0.91
CA ILE A 373 -8.44 -19.04 -0.24
C ILE A 373 -7.64 -18.22 -1.24
N SER A 374 -7.90 -16.91 -1.34
CA SER A 374 -7.20 -15.99 -2.26
C SER A 374 -6.65 -14.75 -1.54
N ALA A 375 -5.60 -14.16 -2.10
CA ALA A 375 -5.07 -12.88 -1.61
C ALA A 375 -6.06 -11.74 -1.86
N GLU A 376 -6.78 -11.80 -2.98
CA GLU A 376 -7.82 -10.82 -3.33
C GLU A 376 -8.96 -10.79 -2.31
N ALA A 377 -9.56 -11.94 -2.00
CA ALA A 377 -10.63 -12.02 -1.01
C ALA A 377 -10.12 -11.53 0.36
N THR A 378 -8.87 -11.88 0.70
CA THR A 378 -8.22 -11.39 1.92
C THR A 378 -8.15 -9.87 1.97
N TYR A 379 -7.64 -9.23 0.91
CA TYR A 379 -7.56 -7.77 0.81
C TYR A 379 -8.94 -7.10 0.94
N TYR A 380 -9.93 -7.58 0.17
CA TYR A 380 -11.24 -6.96 0.16
C TYR A 380 -11.97 -7.14 1.49
N VAL A 381 -11.89 -8.31 2.12
CA VAL A 381 -12.53 -8.48 3.45
C VAL A 381 -11.85 -7.63 4.51
N LEU A 382 -10.51 -7.56 4.55
CA LEU A 382 -9.79 -6.62 5.43
C LEU A 382 -10.29 -5.18 5.23
N PHE A 383 -10.42 -4.75 3.98
CA PHE A 383 -10.93 -3.42 3.65
C PHE A 383 -12.40 -3.23 4.07
N CYS A 384 -13.26 -4.23 3.88
CA CYS A 384 -14.67 -4.20 4.29
C CYS A 384 -14.82 -3.92 5.79
N PHE A 385 -14.12 -4.70 6.63
CA PHE A 385 -14.17 -4.51 8.07
C PHE A 385 -13.54 -3.18 8.48
N TYR A 386 -12.53 -2.68 7.76
CA TYR A 386 -11.98 -1.34 7.98
C TYR A 386 -13.01 -0.23 7.66
N MET A 387 -13.64 -0.27 6.48
CA MET A 387 -14.68 0.68 6.08
C MET A 387 -15.79 0.77 7.14
N ARG A 388 -16.14 -0.35 7.75
CA ARG A 388 -17.22 -0.44 8.75
C ARG A 388 -16.77 -0.22 10.20
N GLY A 389 -15.47 -0.20 10.47
CA GLY A 389 -14.93 0.02 11.82
C GLY A 389 -15.09 -1.21 12.72
N ASN A 390 -15.14 -2.39 12.11
CA ASN A 390 -15.38 -3.68 12.77
C ASN A 390 -14.17 -4.62 12.68
N LEU A 391 -12.96 -4.06 12.50
CA LEU A 391 -11.72 -4.84 12.40
C LEU A 391 -11.47 -5.79 13.57
N GLU A 392 -12.08 -5.51 14.73
CA GLU A 392 -12.05 -6.38 15.89
C GLU A 392 -12.52 -7.81 15.59
N ARG A 393 -13.49 -7.98 14.67
CA ARG A 393 -13.98 -9.31 14.28
C ARG A 393 -12.91 -10.18 13.63
N LEU A 394 -11.84 -9.58 13.11
CA LEU A 394 -10.77 -10.30 12.45
C LEU A 394 -9.65 -10.74 13.40
N LYS A 395 -9.60 -10.24 14.64
CA LYS A 395 -8.49 -10.43 15.62
C LYS A 395 -8.05 -11.88 15.85
N GLU A 396 -8.98 -12.83 15.74
CA GLU A 396 -8.72 -14.23 16.03
C GLU A 396 -8.14 -15.01 14.85
N PHE A 397 -8.18 -14.46 13.63
CA PHE A 397 -7.69 -15.13 12.43
C PHE A 397 -6.23 -14.80 12.15
N ASP A 398 -5.43 -15.81 11.80
CA ASP A 398 -4.02 -15.62 11.42
C ASP A 398 -3.88 -15.21 9.96
N ILE A 399 -4.33 -14.00 9.68
CA ILE A 399 -4.34 -13.42 8.33
C ILE A 399 -2.90 -13.12 7.87
N LEU A 400 -2.02 -12.74 8.79
CA LEU A 400 -0.68 -12.27 8.43
C LEU A 400 0.24 -13.40 7.99
N ASP A 401 0.24 -14.55 8.67
CA ASP A 401 1.05 -15.70 8.21
C ASP A 401 0.69 -16.11 6.78
N THR A 402 -0.62 -16.16 6.49
CA THR A 402 -1.16 -16.53 5.19
C THR A 402 -0.68 -15.56 4.08
N ILE A 403 -0.71 -14.25 4.35
CA ILE A 403 -0.23 -13.23 3.41
C ILE A 403 1.28 -13.41 3.14
N ILE A 404 2.09 -13.53 4.20
CA ILE A 404 3.55 -13.64 4.05
C ILE A 404 3.91 -14.92 3.31
N SER A 405 3.33 -16.05 3.70
CA SER A 405 3.60 -17.35 3.08
C SER A 405 3.22 -17.37 1.59
N ARG A 406 2.13 -16.71 1.19
CA ARG A 406 1.76 -16.53 -0.23
C ARG A 406 2.78 -15.72 -1.00
N ILE A 407 3.25 -14.59 -0.45
CA ILE A 407 4.27 -13.76 -1.09
C ILE A 407 5.52 -14.58 -1.37
N TYR A 408 6.05 -15.28 -0.36
CA TYR A 408 7.26 -16.08 -0.50
C TYR A 408 7.10 -17.19 -1.55
N ARG A 409 6.01 -17.98 -1.46
CA ARG A 409 5.75 -19.07 -2.41
C ARG A 409 5.60 -18.56 -3.83
N ASN A 410 4.83 -17.50 -4.04
CA ASN A 410 4.54 -17.03 -5.39
C ASN A 410 5.76 -16.33 -6.01
N LEU A 411 6.60 -15.64 -5.23
CA LEU A 411 7.87 -15.07 -5.71
C LEU A 411 8.89 -16.14 -6.12
N GLU A 412 8.87 -17.30 -5.46
CA GLU A 412 9.73 -18.42 -5.82
C GLU A 412 9.38 -18.97 -7.20
N ILE A 413 8.07 -19.09 -7.48
CA ILE A 413 7.56 -19.78 -8.67
C ILE A 413 7.40 -18.82 -9.87
N ILE A 414 7.15 -17.53 -9.64
CA ILE A 414 6.92 -16.58 -10.73
C ILE A 414 8.13 -16.50 -11.66
N ASP A 415 7.85 -16.59 -12.96
CA ASP A 415 8.82 -16.41 -14.03
C ASP A 415 8.33 -15.26 -14.93
N PHE A 416 9.18 -14.25 -15.09
CA PHE A 416 8.86 -13.09 -15.92
C PHE A 416 9.26 -13.39 -17.36
N CYS A 417 8.26 -13.71 -18.17
CA CYS A 417 8.42 -13.93 -19.60
C CYS A 417 7.11 -13.66 -20.34
N ARG A 418 7.09 -13.85 -21.66
CA ARG A 418 5.85 -13.69 -22.45
C ARG A 418 4.68 -14.58 -21.99
N ASN A 419 4.95 -15.63 -21.22
CA ASN A 419 3.94 -16.52 -20.63
C ASN A 419 3.80 -16.32 -19.11
N THR A 420 4.11 -15.12 -18.60
CA THR A 420 3.97 -14.79 -17.17
C THR A 420 2.55 -15.10 -16.71
N ASN A 421 2.42 -15.81 -15.60
CA ASN A 421 1.13 -16.21 -15.07
C ASN A 421 0.45 -15.05 -14.31
N TYR A 422 -0.68 -14.56 -14.84
CA TYR A 422 -1.48 -13.49 -14.23
C TYR A 422 -1.95 -13.79 -12.82
N ASP A 423 -2.39 -15.02 -12.55
CA ASP A 423 -2.88 -15.40 -11.22
C ASP A 423 -1.77 -15.30 -10.17
N LEU A 424 -0.53 -15.66 -10.51
CA LEU A 424 0.62 -15.51 -9.61
C LEU A 424 0.94 -14.04 -9.34
N VAL A 425 0.93 -13.20 -10.39
CA VAL A 425 1.16 -11.75 -10.25
C VAL A 425 0.06 -11.10 -9.40
N SER A 426 -1.20 -11.44 -9.69
CA SER A 426 -2.38 -10.94 -8.96
C SER A 426 -2.34 -11.34 -7.48
N GLU A 427 -1.96 -12.58 -7.18
CA GLU A 427 -1.81 -13.02 -5.78
C GLU A 427 -0.70 -12.27 -5.04
N ILE A 428 0.44 -11.98 -5.69
CA ILE A 428 1.50 -11.15 -5.09
C ILE A 428 0.99 -9.71 -4.89
N PHE A 429 0.33 -9.14 -5.90
CA PHE A 429 -0.23 -7.79 -5.87
C PHE A 429 -1.20 -7.60 -4.69
N TYR A 430 -2.22 -8.46 -4.58
CA TYR A 430 -3.21 -8.35 -3.50
C TYR A 430 -2.65 -8.69 -2.12
N SER A 431 -1.61 -9.54 -2.05
CA SER A 431 -0.89 -9.77 -0.79
C SER A 431 -0.15 -8.50 -0.35
N CYS A 432 0.48 -7.78 -1.27
CA CYS A 432 1.10 -6.48 -0.99
C CYS A 432 0.05 -5.45 -0.57
N GLU A 433 -1.07 -5.34 -1.29
CA GLU A 433 -2.17 -4.45 -0.92
C GLU A 433 -2.73 -4.74 0.48
N SER A 434 -2.81 -6.02 0.87
CA SER A 434 -3.18 -6.44 2.24
C SER A 434 -2.15 -5.99 3.27
N LEU A 435 -0.84 -6.14 3.00
CA LEU A 435 0.22 -5.62 3.87
C LEU A 435 0.13 -4.10 4.03
N LYS A 436 -0.23 -3.37 2.97
CA LYS A 436 -0.49 -1.93 3.07
C LYS A 436 -1.62 -1.63 4.05
N LEU A 437 -2.75 -2.34 3.97
CA LEU A 437 -3.85 -2.16 4.93
C LEU A 437 -3.38 -2.40 6.36
N LEU A 438 -2.69 -3.52 6.63
CA LEU A 438 -2.22 -3.87 7.97
C LEU A 438 -1.25 -2.84 8.56
N ASN A 439 -0.44 -2.17 7.73
CA ASN A 439 0.55 -1.20 8.17
C ASN A 439 0.04 0.24 8.24
N CYS A 440 -0.87 0.62 7.35
CA CYS A 440 -1.31 2.00 7.14
C CYS A 440 -2.65 2.30 7.81
N ILE A 441 -3.35 1.27 8.29
CA ILE A 441 -4.53 1.43 9.13
C ILE A 441 -4.07 1.50 10.58
N GLU A 442 -3.98 2.72 11.09
CA GLU A 442 -3.56 3.00 12.47
C GLU A 442 -4.72 2.84 13.45
N THR A 443 -5.22 1.61 13.56
CA THR A 443 -6.16 1.24 14.62
C THR A 443 -5.52 0.24 15.57
N LYS A 444 -6.00 0.19 16.81
CA LYS A 444 -5.47 -0.71 17.84
C LYS A 444 -5.58 -2.18 17.42
N GLU A 445 -6.61 -2.51 16.64
CA GLU A 445 -6.85 -3.86 16.10
C GLU A 445 -5.75 -4.27 15.11
N MET A 446 -5.31 -3.36 14.25
CA MET A 446 -4.26 -3.64 13.27
C MET A 446 -2.88 -3.73 13.91
N ILE A 447 -2.60 -2.84 14.87
CA ILE A 447 -1.39 -2.95 15.70
C ILE A 447 -1.39 -4.27 16.46
N TYR A 448 -2.53 -4.68 17.02
CA TYR A 448 -2.66 -5.98 17.69
C TYR A 448 -2.36 -7.15 16.75
N HIS A 449 -2.90 -7.15 15.52
CA HIS A 449 -2.62 -8.17 14.53
C HIS A 449 -1.12 -8.31 14.23
N LEU A 450 -0.45 -7.19 13.98
CA LEU A 450 0.99 -7.17 13.75
C LEU A 450 1.75 -7.64 14.99
N ALA A 451 1.40 -7.11 16.17
CA ALA A 451 2.09 -7.41 17.42
C ALA A 451 1.97 -8.89 17.81
N LYS A 452 0.75 -9.46 17.75
CA LYS A 452 0.47 -10.87 18.04
C LYS A 452 1.29 -11.80 17.16
N TYR A 453 1.49 -11.46 15.88
CA TYR A 453 2.25 -12.30 14.96
C TYR A 453 3.77 -12.12 15.10
N LEU A 454 4.25 -10.89 15.29
CA LEU A 454 5.67 -10.52 15.19
C LEU A 454 6.41 -10.46 16.53
N PHE A 455 5.71 -10.30 17.65
CA PHE A 455 6.31 -10.10 18.97
C PHE A 455 5.83 -11.15 19.98
N PRO A 456 6.61 -11.40 21.05
CA PRO A 456 6.18 -12.24 22.18
C PRO A 456 4.92 -11.71 22.87
N GLU A 457 4.13 -12.60 23.46
CA GLU A 457 2.87 -12.25 24.14
C GLU A 457 3.07 -11.20 25.23
N GLU A 458 4.21 -11.24 25.93
CA GLU A 458 4.53 -10.26 26.97
C GLU A 458 4.52 -8.82 26.44
N ILE A 459 4.91 -8.60 25.17
CA ILE A 459 4.87 -7.27 24.53
C ILE A 459 3.44 -6.85 24.22
N VAL A 460 2.60 -7.80 23.80
CA VAL A 460 1.18 -7.57 23.50
C VAL A 460 0.41 -7.26 24.78
N GLU A 461 0.73 -7.96 25.88
CA GLU A 461 0.09 -7.85 27.18
C GLU A 461 0.57 -6.66 28.04
N ASN A 462 1.72 -6.05 27.71
CA ASN A 462 2.33 -4.93 28.43
C ASN A 462 1.56 -3.58 28.34
N GLY A 463 0.25 -3.61 28.10
CA GLY A 463 -0.57 -2.41 27.98
C GLY A 463 -0.31 -1.61 26.70
N LEU A 464 0.41 -2.17 25.72
CA LEU A 464 0.69 -1.53 24.43
C LEU A 464 -0.61 -1.09 23.73
N LEU A 465 -1.67 -1.89 23.86
CA LEU A 465 -3.00 -1.60 23.32
C LEU A 465 -3.81 -0.60 24.16
N GLN A 466 -3.38 -0.31 25.39
CA GLN A 466 -4.03 0.69 26.25
C GLN A 466 -3.56 2.10 25.90
N LYS A 467 -2.31 2.26 25.46
CA LYS A 467 -1.75 3.54 24.99
C LYS A 467 -2.52 4.10 23.78
N GLU A 468 -2.68 5.41 23.73
CA GLU A 468 -3.29 6.10 22.58
C GLU A 468 -2.23 6.40 21.51
N ILE A 469 -2.58 6.16 20.24
CA ILE A 469 -1.75 6.53 19.11
C ILE A 469 -1.91 8.04 18.90
N ASN A 470 -0.98 8.84 19.43
CA ASN A 470 -1.02 10.28 19.25
C ASN A 470 -0.42 10.70 17.89
N ARG A 471 -1.32 10.86 16.91
CA ARG A 471 -0.96 11.21 15.52
C ARG A 471 -0.35 12.60 15.35
N GLU A 472 -0.60 13.53 16.27
CA GLU A 472 -0.04 14.89 16.17
C GLU A 472 1.44 14.94 16.56
N LYS A 473 1.93 13.91 17.24
CA LYS A 473 3.32 13.81 17.71
C LYS A 473 4.20 12.91 16.83
N ALA A 474 3.60 12.20 15.87
CA ALA A 474 4.30 11.39 14.90
C ALA A 474 5.46 12.15 14.23
N ARG A 475 6.67 11.58 14.29
CA ARG A 475 7.88 12.21 13.73
C ARG A 475 8.25 11.68 12.34
N PHE A 476 7.91 10.43 12.02
CA PHE A 476 8.12 9.82 10.69
C PHE A 476 6.87 9.98 9.80
N ARG A 477 6.93 9.50 8.55
CA ARG A 477 5.82 9.65 7.60
C ARG A 477 4.73 8.61 7.87
N HIS A 478 3.48 9.05 7.88
CA HIS A 478 2.33 8.18 8.11
C HIS A 478 1.48 8.09 6.86
N LEU A 479 1.62 6.97 6.14
CA LEU A 479 0.68 6.64 5.08
C LEU A 479 -0.63 6.19 5.70
N LYS A 480 -1.74 6.76 5.24
CA LYS A 480 -3.08 6.38 5.67
C LYS A 480 -3.87 5.89 4.48
N VAL A 481 -4.70 4.88 4.72
CA VAL A 481 -5.67 4.43 3.74
C VAL A 481 -6.98 5.16 4.01
N ASN A 482 -7.43 5.96 3.06
CA ASN A 482 -8.73 6.64 3.14
C ASN A 482 -9.83 5.58 3.29
N ARG A 483 -10.60 5.68 4.36
CA ARG A 483 -11.62 4.69 4.72
C ARG A 483 -12.79 4.62 3.75
N THR A 484 -13.00 5.66 2.94
CA THR A 484 -14.06 5.74 1.94
C THR A 484 -13.54 5.27 0.57
N THR A 485 -12.41 5.80 0.12
CA THR A 485 -11.90 5.53 -1.25
C THR A 485 -10.97 4.33 -1.33
N GLY A 486 -10.23 4.04 -0.25
CA GLY A 486 -9.15 3.06 -0.22
C GLY A 486 -7.81 3.57 -0.78
N GLU A 487 -7.72 4.85 -1.12
CA GLU A 487 -6.48 5.47 -1.57
C GLU A 487 -5.52 5.76 -0.43
N THR A 488 -4.23 5.69 -0.73
CA THR A 488 -3.18 6.04 0.21
C THR A 488 -2.94 7.54 0.19
N VAL A 489 -2.91 8.17 1.37
CA VAL A 489 -2.63 9.60 1.55
C VAL A 489 -1.57 9.78 2.63
N TYR A 490 -0.71 10.80 2.49
CA TYR A 490 0.30 11.19 3.48
C TYR A 490 -0.27 12.09 4.59
#